data_AF-A0A2N9LH27-F1
#
_entry.id   AF-A0A2N9LH27-F1
#
_cell.length_a   1.000
_cell.length_b   1.000
_cell.length_c   1.000
_cell.angle_alpha   90.00
_cell.angle_beta   90.00
_cell.angle_gamma   90.00
#
_symmetry.space_group_name_H-M   'P 1'
#
loop_
_entity.id
_entity.type
_entity.pdbx_description
1 polymer ?
#
loop_
_entity_poly.entity_id
_entity_poly.type
_entity_poly.pdbx_seq_one_letter_code
_entity_poly.pdbx_strand_id
1 'polypeptide(L)'
;MKLRNLLLLCALALPAVGDEGIWLFNQFPKDAVKEKREFEVSDQFLENLRLSSMQLGTGSGAFVSAHGLVLTAHRVVSECVAKIGGGQHDYLKDGFYAATQQEESKCPDLDARVLVAMEDVTQQVKDAAPEAPKSTKQAVN
;
A
#
# COMPACT_ATOMS: atom_id res chain seq x y z
N MET A 1 -3.02 -10.28 -50.07
CA MET A 1 -2.52 -9.61 -48.84
C MET A 1 -1.35 -10.42 -48.32
N LYS A 2 -0.19 -9.78 -48.23
CA LYS A 2 1.12 -10.45 -48.19
C LYS A 2 1.33 -11.16 -46.84
N LEU A 3 1.86 -12.38 -46.86
CA LEU A 3 2.19 -13.23 -45.69
C LEU A 3 2.92 -12.46 -44.56
N ARG A 4 3.67 -11.43 -44.93
CA ARG A 4 4.33 -10.47 -44.02
C ARG A 4 3.35 -9.74 -43.08
N ASN A 5 2.16 -9.37 -43.55
CA ASN A 5 1.13 -8.72 -42.74
C ASN A 5 0.45 -9.71 -41.79
N LEU A 6 0.38 -11.00 -42.15
CA LEU A 6 -0.19 -12.04 -41.29
C LEU A 6 0.77 -12.38 -40.13
N LEU A 7 2.08 -12.44 -40.40
CA LEU A 7 3.12 -12.61 -39.38
C LEU A 7 3.17 -11.45 -38.39
N LEU A 8 3.01 -10.21 -38.85
CA LEU A 8 2.92 -9.03 -37.98
C LEU A 8 1.68 -9.06 -37.06
N LEU A 9 0.54 -9.57 -37.57
CA LEU A 9 -0.69 -9.68 -36.79
C LEU A 9 -0.58 -10.76 -35.68
N CYS A 10 0.08 -11.89 -35.96
CA CYS A 10 0.32 -12.93 -34.96
C CYS A 10 1.31 -12.49 -33.87
N ALA A 11 2.31 -11.67 -34.20
CA ALA A 11 3.27 -11.15 -33.22
C ALA A 11 2.64 -10.16 -32.22
N LEU A 12 1.57 -9.46 -32.63
CA LEU A 12 0.79 -8.55 -31.76
C LEU A 12 -0.22 -9.28 -30.86
N ALA A 13 -0.44 -10.58 -31.07
CA ALA A 13 -1.37 -11.39 -30.29
C ALA A 13 -0.71 -12.16 -29.13
N LEU A 14 0.59 -11.95 -28.89
CA LEU A 14 1.28 -12.54 -27.74
C LEU A 14 0.71 -11.92 -26.44
N PRO A 15 0.24 -12.73 -25.48
CA PRO A 15 -0.25 -12.21 -24.21
C PRO A 15 0.91 -11.51 -23.48
N ALA A 16 0.69 -10.26 -23.06
CA ALA A 16 1.59 -9.58 -22.16
C ALA A 16 1.51 -10.24 -20.78
N VAL A 17 2.58 -10.91 -20.35
CA VAL A 17 2.67 -11.53 -19.03
C VAL A 17 3.30 -10.51 -18.09
N GLY A 18 2.53 -9.99 -17.13
CA GLY A 18 3.05 -9.18 -16.05
C GLY A 18 3.66 -10.07 -14.97
N ASP A 19 4.94 -9.88 -14.68
CA ASP A 19 5.71 -10.71 -13.74
C ASP A 19 5.55 -10.28 -12.27
N GLU A 20 4.94 -9.11 -12.04
CA GLU A 20 4.74 -8.46 -10.73
C GLU A 20 3.36 -7.80 -10.64
N GLY A 21 2.83 -7.68 -9.42
CA GLY A 21 1.53 -7.08 -9.15
C GLY A 21 1.39 -6.61 -7.70
N ILE A 22 0.52 -5.62 -7.50
CA ILE A 22 0.05 -5.21 -6.17
C ILE A 22 -1.19 -6.05 -5.86
N TRP A 23 -1.09 -6.93 -4.89
CA TRP A 23 -2.13 -7.90 -4.56
C TRP A 23 -2.89 -7.49 -3.30
N LEU A 24 -4.18 -7.81 -3.27
CA LEU A 24 -4.95 -7.77 -2.03
C LEU A 24 -4.49 -8.90 -1.10
N PHE A 25 -4.55 -8.69 0.21
CA PHE A 25 -4.20 -9.73 1.18
C PHE A 25 -5.06 -11.00 1.03
N ASN A 26 -6.34 -10.86 0.69
CA ASN A 26 -7.27 -11.98 0.46
C ASN A 26 -7.17 -12.60 -0.95
N GLN A 27 -6.33 -12.06 -1.84
CA GLN A 27 -6.12 -12.56 -3.21
C GLN A 27 -4.62 -12.68 -3.51
N PHE A 28 -3.80 -12.94 -2.48
CA PHE A 28 -2.37 -13.09 -2.64
C PHE A 28 -2.02 -14.38 -3.40
N PRO A 29 -1.16 -14.35 -4.43
CA PRO A 29 -0.89 -15.50 -5.30
C PRO A 29 0.12 -16.46 -4.66
N LYS A 30 -0.32 -17.18 -3.61
CA LYS A 30 0.53 -18.08 -2.81
C LYS A 30 1.28 -19.12 -3.65
N ASP A 31 0.59 -19.77 -4.58
CA ASP A 31 1.18 -20.84 -5.40
C ASP A 31 2.31 -20.32 -6.30
N ALA A 32 2.08 -19.18 -6.96
CA ALA A 32 3.09 -18.54 -7.80
C ALA A 32 4.31 -18.07 -6.99
N VAL A 33 4.09 -17.56 -5.76
CA VAL A 33 5.18 -17.16 -4.86
C VAL A 33 5.96 -18.37 -4.37
N LYS A 34 5.28 -19.47 -4.02
CA LYS A 34 5.93 -20.72 -3.64
C LYS A 34 6.81 -21.27 -4.76
N GLU A 35 6.32 -21.28 -5.99
CA GLU A 35 7.08 -21.75 -7.16
C GLU A 35 8.29 -20.84 -7.48
N LYS A 36 8.09 -19.51 -7.50
CA LYS A 36 9.12 -18.56 -7.95
C LYS A 36 10.13 -18.17 -6.87
N ARG A 37 9.75 -18.24 -5.59
CA ARG A 37 10.56 -17.76 -4.44
C ARG A 37 10.87 -18.84 -3.41
N GLU A 38 10.39 -20.06 -3.63
CA GLU A 38 10.60 -21.20 -2.71
C GLU A 38 10.12 -20.89 -1.27
N PHE A 39 9.15 -19.98 -1.14
CA PHE A 39 8.63 -19.51 0.14
C PHE A 39 7.14 -19.84 0.26
N GLU A 40 6.79 -20.61 1.28
CA GLU A 40 5.42 -20.98 1.56
C GLU A 40 4.73 -19.93 2.44
N VAL A 41 3.76 -19.22 1.85
CA VAL A 41 3.01 -18.17 2.52
C VAL A 41 1.74 -18.74 3.14
N SER A 42 1.71 -18.84 4.47
CA SER A 42 0.52 -19.30 5.21
C SER A 42 -0.53 -18.18 5.37
N ASP A 43 -1.78 -18.56 5.68
CA ASP A 43 -2.82 -17.58 6.03
C ASP A 43 -2.47 -16.77 7.27
N GLN A 44 -1.91 -17.42 8.29
CA GLN A 44 -1.46 -16.73 9.51
C GLN A 44 -0.38 -15.71 9.21
N PHE A 45 0.54 -16.01 8.28
CA PHE A 45 1.56 -15.06 7.86
C PHE A 45 0.92 -13.82 7.22
N LEU A 46 -0.04 -13.99 6.31
CA LEU A 46 -0.73 -12.88 5.66
C LEU A 46 -1.57 -12.08 6.66
N GLU A 47 -2.20 -12.74 7.63
CA GLU A 47 -2.93 -12.08 8.71
C GLU A 47 -2.00 -11.22 9.58
N ASN A 48 -0.87 -11.78 10.01
CA ASN A 48 0.13 -11.05 10.79
C ASN A 48 0.70 -9.87 9.99
N LEU A 49 1.03 -10.08 8.72
CA LEU A 49 1.53 -9.05 7.83
C LEU A 49 0.54 -7.90 7.67
N ARG A 50 -0.75 -8.21 7.52
CA ARG A 50 -1.83 -7.22 7.43
C ARG A 50 -1.96 -6.43 8.73
N LEU A 51 -1.99 -7.10 9.88
CA LEU A 51 -2.15 -6.46 11.19
C LEU A 51 -0.91 -5.68 11.64
N SER A 52 0.28 -6.07 11.17
CA SER A 52 1.52 -5.32 11.44
C SER A 52 1.69 -4.12 10.52
N SER A 53 1.01 -4.06 9.38
CA SER A 53 1.11 -2.98 8.40
C SER A 53 0.10 -1.87 8.67
N MET A 54 0.48 -0.62 8.42
CA MET A 54 -0.42 0.52 8.57
C MET A 54 -0.19 1.58 7.49
N GLN A 55 -1.24 2.36 7.24
CA GLN A 55 -1.11 3.67 6.64
C GLN A 55 -0.77 4.67 7.75
N LEU A 56 0.31 5.44 7.54
CA LEU A 56 0.78 6.45 8.47
C LEU A 56 0.83 7.79 7.73
N GLY A 57 -0.13 8.68 8.00
CA GLY A 57 -0.37 9.87 7.20
C GLY A 57 -0.49 9.55 5.71
N THR A 58 0.44 10.05 4.90
CA THR A 58 0.50 9.83 3.44
C THR A 58 1.38 8.65 3.02
N GLY A 59 1.97 7.93 3.97
CA GLY A 59 2.90 6.84 3.72
C GLY A 59 2.51 5.53 4.41
N SER A 60 3.47 4.62 4.47
CA SER A 60 3.32 3.32 5.13
C SER A 60 4.17 3.27 6.39
N GLY A 61 3.68 2.51 7.38
CA GLY A 61 4.44 2.15 8.57
C GLY A 61 4.22 0.68 8.92
N ALA A 62 5.04 0.16 9.83
CA ALA A 62 4.87 -1.18 10.36
C ALA A 62 5.12 -1.21 11.87
N PHE A 63 4.30 -1.97 12.60
CA PHE A 63 4.59 -2.32 13.99
C PHE A 63 5.79 -3.27 14.02
N VAL A 64 6.77 -2.95 14.86
CA VAL A 64 7.99 -3.74 15.06
C VAL A 64 8.20 -4.17 16.51
N SER A 65 7.27 -3.84 17.41
CA SER A 65 7.28 -4.31 18.80
C SER A 65 5.87 -4.55 19.34
N ALA A 66 5.76 -5.39 20.37
CA ALA A 66 4.51 -5.65 21.07
C ALA A 66 3.98 -4.44 21.85
N HIS A 67 4.80 -3.40 22.04
CA HIS A 67 4.43 -2.18 22.75
C HIS A 67 4.06 -1.03 21.80
N GLY A 68 3.89 -1.33 20.50
CA GLY A 68 3.41 -0.34 19.52
C GLY A 68 4.50 0.52 18.88
N LEU A 69 5.79 0.11 18.94
CA LEU A 69 6.84 0.82 18.20
C LEU A 69 6.58 0.69 16.69
N VAL A 70 6.59 1.83 15.99
CA VAL A 70 6.35 1.90 14.54
C VAL A 70 7.62 2.28 13.80
N LEU A 71 7.94 1.53 12.75
CA LEU A 71 8.98 1.87 11.79
C LEU A 71 8.35 2.48 10.53
N THR A 72 8.92 3.58 10.04
CA THR A 72 8.52 4.22 8.78
C THR A 72 9.72 4.94 8.15
N ALA A 73 9.55 5.44 6.93
CA ALA A 73 10.56 6.25 6.26
C ALA A 73 10.58 7.67 6.83
N HIS A 74 11.78 8.27 6.91
CA HIS A 74 11.98 9.64 7.39
C HIS A 74 11.05 10.67 6.73
N ARG A 75 10.85 10.58 5.41
CA ARG A 75 9.99 11.50 4.64
C ARG A 75 8.53 11.49 5.11
N VAL A 76 8.03 10.37 5.61
CA VAL A 76 6.64 10.25 6.09
C VAL A 76 6.41 11.11 7.33
N VAL A 77 7.44 11.28 8.16
CA VAL A 77 7.36 11.97 9.45
C VAL A 77 8.15 13.28 9.48
N SER A 78 8.71 13.74 8.37
CA SER A 78 9.56 14.94 8.36
C SER A 78 8.81 16.20 8.85
N GLU A 79 7.55 16.38 8.43
CA GLU A 79 6.73 17.51 8.91
C GLU A 79 6.49 17.45 10.42
N CYS A 80 6.31 16.24 10.96
CA CYS A 80 6.17 16.01 12.38
C CYS A 80 7.45 16.37 13.14
N VAL A 81 8.58 15.82 12.69
CA VAL A 81 9.90 16.04 13.29
C VAL A 81 10.24 17.54 13.32
N ALA A 82 9.90 18.27 12.26
CA ALA A 82 10.06 19.72 12.22
C ALA A 82 9.19 20.45 13.27
N LYS A 83 7.94 20.02 13.44
CA LYS A 83 6.99 20.63 14.39
C LYS A 83 7.39 20.40 15.85
N ILE A 84 7.82 19.19 16.21
CA ILE A 84 8.16 18.86 17.60
C ILE A 84 9.41 19.61 18.11
N GLY A 85 10.28 20.08 17.21
CA GLY A 85 11.41 20.94 17.56
C GLY A 85 11.01 22.32 18.09
N GLY A 86 9.77 22.75 17.83
CA GLY A 86 9.19 23.98 18.39
C GLY A 86 9.99 25.26 18.13
N GLY A 87 10.87 25.26 17.12
CA GLY A 87 11.81 26.34 16.82
C GLY A 87 13.01 26.44 17.78
N GLN A 88 13.08 25.62 18.83
CA GLN A 88 14.22 25.57 19.76
C GLN A 88 15.29 24.59 19.30
N HIS A 89 14.88 23.51 18.62
CA HIS A 89 15.76 22.47 18.10
C HIS A 89 15.46 22.17 16.63
N ASP A 90 16.51 21.98 15.83
CA ASP A 90 16.41 21.53 14.45
C ASP A 90 16.60 20.01 14.36
N TYR A 91 15.55 19.27 14.72
CA TYR A 91 15.59 17.81 14.71
C TYR A 91 15.64 17.19 13.32
N LEU A 92 15.35 17.96 12.26
CA LEU A 92 15.56 17.48 10.88
C LEU A 92 17.04 17.37 10.56
N LYS A 93 17.86 18.26 11.13
CA LYS A 93 19.31 18.25 10.96
C LYS A 93 20.02 17.37 11.98
N ASP A 94 19.69 17.55 13.26
CA ASP A 94 20.45 16.97 14.37
C ASP A 94 19.93 15.56 14.77
N GLY A 95 18.74 15.19 14.28
CA GLY A 95 18.03 13.98 14.70
C GLY A 95 17.33 14.16 16.05
N PHE A 96 16.42 13.22 16.34
CA PHE A 96 15.69 13.17 17.61
C PHE A 96 15.75 11.74 18.16
N TYR A 97 16.01 11.62 19.46
CA TYR A 97 16.02 10.35 20.17
C TYR A 97 15.40 10.54 21.56
N ALA A 98 14.38 9.74 21.85
CA ALA A 98 13.78 9.63 23.18
C ALA A 98 14.36 8.39 23.86
N ALA A 99 15.06 8.57 25.00
CA ALA A 99 15.66 7.45 25.72
C ALA A 99 14.63 6.65 26.53
N THR A 100 13.50 7.28 26.84
CA THR A 100 12.37 6.69 27.56
C THR A 100 11.05 6.99 26.85
N GLN A 101 10.02 6.18 27.10
CA GLN A 101 8.69 6.40 26.49
C GLN A 101 8.08 7.75 26.90
N GLN A 102 8.42 8.26 28.09
CA GLN A 102 7.95 9.55 28.58
C GLN A 102 8.53 10.73 27.81
N GLU A 103 9.68 10.52 27.16
CA GLU A 103 10.34 11.52 26.30
C GLU A 103 9.80 11.49 24.85
N GLU A 104 8.96 10.51 24.50
CA GLU A 104 8.34 10.45 23.17
C GLU A 104 7.42 11.65 22.94
N SER A 105 7.77 12.47 21.95
CA SER A 105 7.02 13.67 21.63
C SER A 105 5.78 13.34 20.81
N LYS A 106 4.64 13.93 21.19
CA LYS A 106 3.42 13.81 20.41
C LYS A 106 3.59 14.49 19.06
N CYS A 107 3.29 13.74 18.03
CA CYS A 107 3.27 14.22 16.67
C CYS A 107 1.93 14.90 16.34
N PRO A 108 1.88 16.24 16.13
CA PRO A 108 0.63 16.89 15.77
C PRO A 108 0.20 16.46 14.37
N ASP A 109 -1.10 16.23 14.18
CA ASP A 109 -1.73 15.97 12.89
C ASP A 109 -1.33 14.66 12.19
N LEU A 110 -0.64 13.73 12.87
CA LEU A 110 -0.31 12.43 12.30
C LEU A 110 -1.31 11.36 12.75
N ASP A 111 -2.00 10.77 11.78
CA ASP A 111 -2.88 9.61 11.99
C ASP A 111 -2.21 8.29 11.55
N ALA A 112 -2.54 7.22 12.27
CA ALA A 112 -2.18 5.85 11.92
C ALA A 112 -3.46 5.02 11.72
N ARG A 113 -3.54 4.29 10.61
CA ARG A 113 -4.70 3.48 10.22
C ARG A 113 -4.26 2.06 9.88
N VAL A 114 -4.85 1.08 10.55
CA VAL A 114 -4.58 -0.34 10.36
C VAL A 114 -5.76 -1.01 9.68
N LEU A 115 -5.49 -1.85 8.70
CA LEU A 115 -6.52 -2.64 8.03
C LEU A 115 -6.87 -3.85 8.91
N VAL A 116 -7.99 -3.80 9.63
CA VAL A 116 -8.40 -4.86 10.58
C VAL A 116 -9.23 -5.98 9.92
N ALA A 117 -9.98 -5.66 8.87
CA ALA A 117 -10.77 -6.64 8.13
C ALA A 117 -10.98 -6.21 6.68
N MET A 118 -11.30 -7.18 5.82
CA MET A 118 -11.67 -6.98 4.43
C MET A 118 -12.90 -7.81 4.13
N GLU A 119 -13.87 -7.22 3.46
CA GLU A 119 -15.12 -7.86 3.05
C GLU A 119 -15.42 -7.52 1.60
N ASP A 120 -15.85 -8.51 0.81
CA ASP A 120 -16.33 -8.28 -0.55
C ASP A 120 -17.79 -7.83 -0.51
N VAL A 121 -17.99 -6.53 -0.67
CA VAL A 121 -19.31 -5.89 -0.73
C VAL A 121 -19.74 -5.54 -2.16
N THR A 122 -19.11 -6.16 -3.17
CA THR A 122 -19.34 -5.83 -4.59
C THR A 122 -20.82 -5.93 -4.97
N GLN A 123 -21.50 -6.99 -4.55
CA GLN A 123 -22.90 -7.19 -4.90
C GLN A 123 -23.81 -6.12 -4.24
N GLN A 124 -23.59 -5.86 -2.96
CA GLN A 124 -24.35 -4.86 -2.19
C GLN A 124 -24.25 -3.47 -2.83
N VAL A 125 -23.06 -3.08 -3.28
CA VAL A 125 -22.83 -1.81 -3.98
C VAL A 125 -23.51 -1.80 -5.35
N LYS A 126 -23.45 -2.89 -6.12
CA LYS A 126 -24.10 -2.99 -7.44
C LYS A 126 -25.62 -2.88 -7.34
N ASP A 127 -26.22 -3.51 -6.33
CA ASP A 127 -27.67 -3.51 -6.13
C ASP A 127 -28.18 -2.14 -5.68
N ALA A 128 -27.37 -1.40 -4.90
CA ALA A 128 -27.71 -0.07 -4.41
C ALA A 128 -27.41 1.05 -5.43
N ALA A 129 -26.60 0.78 -6.46
CA ALA A 129 -26.20 1.79 -7.43
C ALA A 129 -27.38 2.14 -8.37
N PRO A 130 -27.80 3.40 -8.48
CA PRO A 130 -28.68 3.82 -9.56
C PRO A 130 -27.99 3.58 -10.91
N GLU A 131 -28.76 3.31 -11.97
CA GLU A 131 -28.18 3.18 -13.32
C GLU A 131 -27.29 4.39 -13.62
N ALA A 132 -25.99 4.15 -13.80
CA ALA A 132 -25.06 5.22 -14.12
C ALA A 132 -25.49 5.84 -15.45
N PRO A 133 -25.60 7.19 -15.55
CA PRO A 133 -25.83 7.83 -16.83
C PRO A 133 -24.70 7.42 -17.78
N LYS A 134 -25.05 6.87 -18.94
CA LYS A 134 -24.09 6.42 -19.94
C LYS A 134 -23.14 7.57 -20.24
N SER A 135 -21.87 7.42 -19.83
CA SER A 135 -20.80 8.38 -20.08
C SER A 135 -20.77 8.72 -21.58
N THR A 136 -21.25 9.92 -21.92
CA THR A 136 -21.11 10.46 -23.26
C THR A 136 -19.66 10.90 -23.35
N LYS A 137 -18.85 10.15 -24.11
CA LYS A 137 -17.46 10.52 -24.40
C LYS A 137 -17.45 11.96 -24.91
N GLN A 138 -16.98 12.90 -24.09
CA GLN A 138 -16.64 14.24 -24.55
C GLN A 138 -15.41 14.09 -25.45
N ALA A 139 -15.61 14.29 -26.75
CA ALA A 139 -14.53 14.49 -27.70
C ALA A 139 -13.82 15.78 -27.32
N VAL A 140 -12.55 15.67 -26.92
CA VAL A 140 -11.65 16.81 -26.76
C VAL A 140 -11.13 17.14 -28.16
N ASN A 141 -11.46 18.34 -28.64
CA ASN A 141 -10.88 18.93 -29.85
C ASN A 141 -9.44 19.40 -29.58
#